data_AF-A0A965P447-F1
#
_entry.id   AF-A0A965P447-F1
#
_cell.length_a   1.000
_cell.length_b   1.000
_cell.length_c   1.000
_cell.angle_alpha   90.00
_cell.angle_beta   90.00
_cell.angle_gamma   90.00
#
_symmetry.space_group_name_H-M   'P 1'
#
loop_
_entity.id
_entity.type
_entity.pdbx_description
1 polymer ?
#
loop_
_entity_poly.entity_id
_entity_poly.type
_entity_poly.pdbx_seq_one_letter_code
_entity_poly.pdbx_strand_id
1 'polypeptide(L)'
;MDKMQVIFNAAGKVAENQIEVTASTVGTILRNGCVFAPSAFSSSVLRDFVTNGAILVGHDWDELPIGYPESAKLQGNELISVARFHSTECGQEARTIAIERMQAGRSVSVSIGFMPDYGTLAYFNTGAEMLSALEGAGEDLTLYDAKSIKAWKQSCHLIRTVTELYEWSIVLTGMNQRAKARQVQSFESGSTHGLDLETHLEFSLAGIQRAFQVATLRQRDGRKLSEDRRLIIRQIHETAGSVLELSLDASEPKDDPIYPTDAQTALIQRALQHRAYSALMGEESC
;
A
#
# COMPACT_ATOMS: atom_id res chain seq x y z
N MET A 1 12.48 -32.88 -27.57
CA MET A 1 11.36 -31.93 -27.37
C MET A 1 11.72 -31.08 -26.17
N ASP A 2 12.43 -29.99 -26.43
CA ASP A 2 12.88 -29.06 -25.40
C ASP A 2 11.75 -28.11 -25.05
N LYS A 3 11.38 -28.08 -23.76
CA LYS A 3 10.45 -27.09 -23.22
C LYS A 3 11.19 -25.78 -23.07
N MET A 4 10.94 -24.85 -23.99
CA MET A 4 11.40 -23.47 -23.90
C MET A 4 10.63 -22.77 -22.76
N GLN A 5 11.22 -22.77 -21.56
CA GLN A 5 10.70 -22.02 -20.41
C GLN A 5 11.22 -20.59 -20.51
N VAL A 6 10.39 -19.68 -21.02
CA VAL A 6 10.69 -18.24 -21.01
C VAL A 6 10.44 -17.74 -19.59
N ILE A 7 11.49 -17.68 -18.79
CA ILE A 7 11.48 -17.05 -17.47
C ILE A 7 11.73 -15.55 -17.69
N PHE A 8 10.68 -14.74 -17.61
CA PHE A 8 10.82 -13.29 -17.50
C PHE A 8 11.31 -12.95 -16.09
N ASN A 9 12.63 -12.89 -15.90
CA ASN A 9 13.23 -12.28 -14.71
C ASN A 9 13.23 -10.75 -14.89
N ALA A 10 12.11 -10.10 -14.58
CA ALA A 10 12.08 -8.65 -14.35
C ALA A 10 12.68 -8.37 -12.96
N ALA A 11 14.00 -8.21 -12.90
CA ALA A 11 14.73 -7.85 -11.69
C ALA A 11 14.64 -6.34 -11.38
N GLY A 12 13.41 -5.80 -11.33
CA GLY A 12 13.10 -4.52 -10.69
C GLY A 12 12.51 -4.82 -9.31
N LYS A 13 13.23 -4.50 -8.24
CA LYS A 13 12.70 -4.67 -6.88
C LYS A 13 11.59 -3.65 -6.65
N VAL A 14 10.35 -4.08 -6.79
CA VAL A 14 9.12 -3.34 -6.48
C VAL A 14 9.13 -2.90 -5.00
N ALA A 15 9.67 -1.72 -4.73
CA ALA A 15 9.27 -0.89 -3.60
C ALA A 15 8.21 0.09 -4.11
N GLU A 16 7.11 -0.44 -4.64
CA GLU A 16 6.00 0.37 -5.11
C GLU A 16 4.96 0.47 -3.98
N ASN A 17 4.25 1.60 -3.89
CA ASN A 17 3.13 1.78 -2.96
C ASN A 17 3.51 1.96 -1.47
N GLN A 18 4.67 2.56 -1.19
CA GLN A 18 5.16 2.83 0.17
C GLN A 18 5.17 4.32 0.54
N ILE A 19 5.17 4.59 1.85
CA ILE A 19 5.41 5.89 2.46
C ILE A 19 6.41 5.74 3.62
N GLU A 20 7.45 6.57 3.63
CA GLU A 20 8.35 6.73 4.77
C GLU A 20 7.99 8.02 5.51
N VAL A 21 7.87 7.95 6.83
CA VAL A 21 7.55 9.08 7.70
C VAL A 21 8.54 9.20 8.85
N THR A 22 8.79 10.45 9.28
CA THR A 22 9.08 10.70 10.70
C THR A 22 7.71 10.72 11.39
N ALA A 23 7.34 9.68 12.13
CA ALA A 23 6.04 9.57 12.81
C ALA A 23 5.98 10.45 14.07
N SER A 24 7.10 10.57 14.77
CA SER A 24 7.27 11.48 15.89
C SER A 24 8.75 11.80 16.10
N THR A 25 9.03 12.78 16.96
CA THR A 25 10.36 13.13 17.43
C THR A 25 10.33 13.20 18.95
N VAL A 26 11.12 12.34 19.59
CA VAL A 26 11.28 12.30 21.04
C VAL A 26 12.14 13.46 21.54
N GLY A 27 12.08 13.73 22.84
CA GLY A 27 12.81 14.81 23.49
C GLY A 27 12.37 16.23 23.08
N THR A 28 11.30 16.37 22.27
CA THR A 28 10.80 17.67 21.79
C THR A 28 9.40 17.91 22.35
N ILE A 29 9.11 19.16 22.75
CA ILE A 29 7.77 19.55 23.19
C ILE A 29 6.82 19.70 22.00
N LEU A 30 5.70 18.98 22.06
CA LEU A 30 4.65 18.99 21.05
C LEU A 30 3.69 20.18 21.27
N ARG A 31 2.82 20.44 20.28
CA ARG A 31 1.88 21.58 20.33
C ARG A 31 0.91 21.54 21.52
N ASN A 32 0.66 20.38 22.13
CA ASN A 32 -0.18 20.21 23.31
C ASN A 32 0.61 20.17 24.64
N GLY A 33 1.92 20.47 24.62
CA GLY A 33 2.77 20.39 25.81
C GLY A 33 3.20 18.97 26.19
N CYS A 34 2.98 17.96 25.33
CA CYS A 34 3.52 16.62 25.53
C CYS A 34 5.02 16.59 25.19
N VAL A 35 5.82 15.84 25.95
CA VAL A 35 7.19 15.45 25.59
C VAL A 35 7.29 13.93 25.73
N PHE A 36 7.75 13.23 24.69
CA PHE A 36 8.16 11.84 24.82
C PHE A 36 9.62 11.77 25.29
N ALA A 37 9.93 10.98 26.30
CA ALA A 37 11.31 10.70 26.66
C ALA A 37 12.05 10.02 25.48
N PRO A 38 13.38 10.17 25.34
CA PRO A 38 14.16 9.54 24.28
C PRO A 38 13.98 8.02 24.20
N SER A 39 13.70 7.36 25.33
CA SER A 39 13.46 5.92 25.47
C SER A 39 11.99 5.52 25.49
N ALA A 40 11.06 6.44 25.18
CA ALA A 40 9.62 6.19 25.36
C ALA A 40 9.07 5.03 24.54
N PHE A 41 9.66 4.74 23.37
CA PHE A 41 9.25 3.64 22.50
C PHE A 41 10.25 2.48 22.60
N SER A 42 9.87 1.43 23.31
CA SER A 42 10.70 0.23 23.44
C SER A 42 10.68 -0.60 22.15
N SER A 43 11.71 -1.45 21.97
CA SER A 43 11.80 -2.34 20.80
C SER A 43 10.65 -3.35 20.70
N SER A 44 10.00 -3.72 21.83
CA SER A 44 8.82 -4.59 21.80
C SER A 44 7.60 -3.84 21.27
N VAL A 45 7.35 -2.62 21.77
CA VAL A 45 6.23 -1.77 21.31
C VAL A 45 6.33 -1.50 19.81
N LEU A 46 7.53 -1.21 19.31
CA LEU A 46 7.74 -0.98 17.87
C LEU A 46 7.52 -2.25 17.04
N ARG A 47 7.88 -3.43 17.55
CA ARG A 47 7.64 -4.71 16.88
C ARG A 47 6.15 -5.05 16.86
N ASP A 48 5.46 -4.81 17.96
CA ASP A 48 4.02 -5.05 18.08
C ASP A 48 3.25 -4.11 17.14
N PHE A 49 3.68 -2.85 17.01
CA PHE A 49 3.14 -1.92 16.02
C PHE A 49 3.33 -2.42 14.59
N VAL A 50 4.52 -2.91 14.22
CA VAL A 50 4.74 -3.48 12.87
C VAL A 50 3.84 -4.70 12.61
N THR A 51 3.50 -5.45 13.65
CA THR A 51 2.71 -6.68 13.52
C THR A 51 1.21 -6.41 13.49
N ASN A 52 0.73 -5.49 14.34
CA ASN A 52 -0.70 -5.32 14.63
C ASN A 52 -1.22 -3.90 14.34
N GLY A 53 -0.33 -2.96 14.05
CA GLY A 53 -0.67 -1.56 13.85
C GLY A 53 -1.32 -1.27 12.50
N ALA A 54 -1.89 -0.07 12.39
CA ALA A 54 -2.60 0.38 11.20
C ALA A 54 -2.13 1.77 10.75
N ILE A 55 -2.32 2.07 9.46
CA ILE A 55 -2.19 3.41 8.92
C ILE A 55 -3.57 3.94 8.57
N LEU A 56 -3.93 5.10 9.12
CA LEU A 56 -5.27 5.67 8.99
C LEU A 56 -5.23 7.08 8.38
N VAL A 57 -6.40 7.68 8.19
CA VAL A 57 -6.58 9.11 7.89
C VAL A 57 -7.31 9.75 9.05
N GLY A 58 -6.78 10.86 9.57
CA GLY A 58 -7.51 11.67 10.54
C GLY A 58 -7.76 11.04 11.92
N HIS A 59 -7.09 9.94 12.28
CA HIS A 59 -7.40 9.13 13.47
C HIS A 59 -8.80 8.52 13.46
N ASP A 60 -9.37 8.28 12.28
CA ASP A 60 -10.67 7.63 12.17
C ASP A 60 -10.54 6.11 12.34
N TRP A 61 -11.00 5.61 13.49
CA TRP A 61 -10.94 4.18 13.84
C TRP A 61 -12.22 3.44 13.44
N ASP A 62 -13.23 4.16 12.96
CA ASP A 62 -14.46 3.58 12.44
C ASP A 62 -14.36 3.27 10.93
N GLU A 63 -13.32 3.81 10.27
CA GLU A 63 -12.99 3.53 8.86
C GLU A 63 -11.97 2.40 8.69
N LEU A 64 -11.96 1.80 7.48
CA LEU A 64 -10.97 0.80 7.13
C LEU A 64 -9.58 1.45 7.00
N PRO A 65 -8.50 0.79 7.48
CA PRO A 65 -7.14 1.29 7.31
C PRO A 65 -6.77 1.53 5.85
N ILE A 66 -5.96 2.56 5.60
CA ILE A 66 -5.42 2.89 4.27
C ILE A 66 -4.08 2.21 4.00
N GLY A 67 -3.46 1.62 5.01
CA GLY A 67 -2.21 0.87 4.89
C GLY A 67 -1.81 0.15 6.18
N TYR A 68 -0.64 -0.48 6.13
CA TYR A 68 -0.05 -1.20 7.26
C TYR A 68 1.45 -0.91 7.37
N PRO A 69 2.00 -0.87 8.60
CA PRO A 69 3.42 -0.65 8.83
C PRO A 69 4.26 -1.85 8.39
N GLU A 70 5.38 -1.59 7.72
CA GLU A 70 6.38 -2.61 7.36
C GLU A 70 7.63 -2.53 8.24
N SER A 71 7.95 -1.33 8.75
CA SER A 71 9.00 -1.16 9.74
C SER A 71 8.75 0.06 10.63
N ALA A 72 9.29 0.00 11.85
CA ALA A 72 9.34 1.11 12.78
C ALA A 72 10.61 1.02 13.62
N LYS A 73 11.32 2.15 13.79
CA LYS A 73 12.54 2.24 14.61
C LYS A 73 12.74 3.65 15.14
N LEU A 74 13.40 3.76 16.29
CA LEU A 74 14.02 5.02 16.70
C LEU A 74 15.38 5.17 16.01
N GLN A 75 15.60 6.29 15.33
CA GLN A 75 16.87 6.69 14.75
C GLN A 75 17.26 8.05 15.31
N GLY A 76 18.15 8.07 16.30
CA GLY A 76 18.37 9.25 17.13
C GLY A 76 17.07 9.64 17.84
N ASN A 77 16.66 10.90 17.69
CA ASN A 77 15.41 11.40 18.27
C ASN A 77 14.20 11.26 17.34
N GLU A 78 14.30 10.52 16.24
CA GLU A 78 13.21 10.38 15.27
C GLU A 78 12.62 8.97 15.32
N LEU A 79 11.31 8.87 15.46
CA LEU A 79 10.57 7.63 15.22
C LEU A 79 10.30 7.52 13.72
N ILE A 80 11.07 6.66 13.05
CA ILE A 80 10.95 6.42 11.61
C ILE A 80 10.04 5.23 11.40
N SER A 81 9.07 5.37 10.49
CA SER A 81 8.21 4.27 10.07
C SER A 81 8.11 4.24 8.55
N VAL A 82 8.15 3.02 8.00
CA VAL A 82 7.81 2.74 6.60
C VAL A 82 6.53 1.94 6.61
N ALA A 83 5.58 2.32 5.76
CA ALA A 83 4.32 1.61 5.59
C ALA A 83 3.99 1.42 4.11
N ARG A 84 3.14 0.44 3.84
CA ARG A 84 2.56 0.19 2.53
C ARG A 84 1.09 0.54 2.53
N PHE A 85 0.62 1.26 1.51
CA PHE A 85 -0.81 1.47 1.34
C PHE A 85 -1.51 0.17 0.94
N HIS A 86 -2.76 0.01 1.31
CA HIS A 86 -3.60 -1.05 0.73
C HIS A 86 -3.87 -0.75 -0.75
N SER A 87 -4.19 -1.78 -1.53
CA SER A 87 -4.59 -1.65 -2.94
C SER A 87 -6.06 -1.21 -3.11
N THR A 88 -6.75 -0.90 -2.01
CA THR A 88 -8.12 -0.39 -1.99
C THR A 88 -8.18 1.03 -2.55
N GLU A 89 -9.36 1.45 -3.02
CA GLU A 89 -9.61 2.79 -3.52
C GLU A 89 -9.16 3.87 -2.51
N CYS A 90 -9.63 3.80 -1.27
CA CYS A 90 -9.24 4.73 -0.20
C CYS A 90 -7.72 4.78 0.06
N GLY A 91 -7.03 3.63 -0.01
CA GLY A 91 -5.58 3.57 0.18
C GLY A 91 -4.83 4.26 -0.96
N GLN A 92 -5.30 4.06 -2.19
CA GLN A 92 -4.72 4.66 -3.38
C GLN A 92 -5.04 6.14 -3.54
N GLU A 93 -6.23 6.59 -3.13
CA GLU A 93 -6.59 8.01 -3.05
C GLU A 93 -5.70 8.75 -2.04
N ALA A 94 -5.56 8.21 -0.82
CA ALA A 94 -4.70 8.80 0.21
C ALA A 94 -3.25 8.94 -0.27
N ARG A 95 -2.73 7.91 -0.95
CA ARG A 95 -1.41 7.94 -1.57
C ARG A 95 -1.30 9.00 -2.66
N THR A 96 -2.28 9.06 -3.56
CA THR A 96 -2.31 10.03 -4.67
C THR A 96 -2.29 11.46 -4.14
N ILE A 97 -3.14 11.77 -3.16
CA ILE A 97 -3.17 13.08 -2.49
C ILE A 97 -1.82 13.38 -1.83
N ALA A 98 -1.20 12.41 -1.16
CA ALA A 98 0.10 12.61 -0.52
C ALA A 98 1.20 12.93 -1.55
N ILE A 99 1.23 12.24 -2.69
CA ILE A 99 2.15 12.50 -3.81
C ILE A 99 1.93 13.91 -4.36
N GLU A 100 0.69 14.27 -4.70
CA GLU A 100 0.35 15.59 -5.26
C GLU A 100 0.79 16.72 -4.34
N ARG A 101 0.54 16.58 -3.03
CA ARG A 101 0.98 17.55 -2.02
C ARG A 101 2.49 17.71 -2.03
N MET A 102 3.23 16.60 -2.01
CA MET A 102 4.70 16.65 -2.00
C MET A 102 5.26 17.25 -3.29
N GLN A 103 4.71 16.90 -4.45
CA GLN A 103 5.09 17.48 -5.75
C GLN A 103 4.80 18.99 -5.81
N ALA A 104 3.74 19.44 -5.14
CA ALA A 104 3.40 20.86 -4.99
C ALA A 104 4.22 21.58 -3.90
N GLY A 105 5.25 20.94 -3.32
CA GLY A 105 6.07 21.51 -2.25
C GLY A 105 5.32 21.67 -0.92
N ARG A 106 4.20 20.96 -0.72
CA ARG A 106 3.42 20.95 0.52
C ARG A 106 3.81 19.74 1.36
N SER A 107 3.81 19.92 2.68
CA SER A 107 4.03 18.80 3.60
C SER A 107 2.79 17.92 3.73
N VAL A 108 3.03 16.63 3.93
CA VAL A 108 2.05 15.65 4.43
C VAL A 108 2.40 15.42 5.90
N SER A 109 1.53 15.87 6.82
CA SER A 109 1.73 15.71 8.25
C SER A 109 1.19 14.37 8.73
N VAL A 110 1.83 13.81 9.75
CA VAL A 110 1.33 12.62 10.43
C VAL A 110 1.18 12.84 11.93
N SER A 111 0.40 11.99 12.57
CA SER A 111 0.16 11.97 14.01
C SER A 111 0.06 10.53 14.48
N ILE A 112 0.46 10.25 15.71
CA ILE A 112 0.46 8.89 16.29
C ILE A 112 -0.65 8.73 17.31
N GLY A 113 -1.19 7.52 17.37
CA GLY A 113 -2.18 7.05 18.32
C GLY A 113 -1.55 5.96 19.17
N PHE A 114 -1.53 6.17 20.48
CA PHE A 114 -0.72 5.38 21.40
C PHE A 114 -1.34 5.37 22.80
N MET A 115 -0.90 4.43 23.63
CA MET A 115 -1.23 4.35 25.05
C MET A 115 0.02 4.65 25.90
N PRO A 116 0.03 5.70 26.73
CA PRO A 116 1.12 5.91 27.68
C PRO A 116 1.04 4.89 28.84
N ASP A 117 2.17 4.62 29.47
CA ASP A 117 2.16 4.06 30.82
C ASP A 117 1.77 5.16 31.82
N TYR A 118 0.52 5.15 32.29
CA TYR A 118 0.02 6.12 33.25
C TYR A 118 0.77 6.11 34.59
N GLY A 119 1.46 5.01 34.94
CA GLY A 119 2.31 4.95 36.14
C GLY A 119 3.61 5.75 36.03
N THR A 120 4.04 6.07 34.81
CA THR A 120 5.28 6.84 34.55
C THR A 120 5.01 8.22 33.95
N LEU A 121 3.74 8.57 33.75
CA LEU A 121 3.32 9.87 33.25
C LEU A 121 3.55 10.95 34.33
N ALA A 122 4.29 12.00 33.98
CA ALA A 122 4.57 13.11 34.88
C ALA A 122 4.00 14.43 34.34
N TYR A 123 3.40 15.23 35.21
CA TYR A 123 2.82 16.53 34.88
C TYR A 123 3.64 17.67 35.50
N PHE A 124 3.73 18.79 34.80
CA PHE A 124 4.48 19.97 35.20
C PHE A 124 3.68 21.23 34.86
N ASN A 125 3.85 22.31 35.62
CA ASN A 125 3.18 23.57 35.32
C ASN A 125 3.87 24.33 34.19
N THR A 126 5.17 24.10 33.99
CA THR A 126 5.98 24.72 32.92
C THR A 126 7.05 23.75 32.43
N GLY A 127 7.58 24.00 31.24
CA GLY A 127 8.70 23.19 30.73
C GLY A 127 10.02 23.44 31.49
N ALA A 128 10.18 24.56 32.19
CA ALA A 128 11.33 24.78 33.06
C ALA A 128 11.33 23.81 34.26
N GLU A 129 10.17 23.61 34.88
CA GLU A 129 10.01 22.61 35.96
C GLU A 129 10.29 21.20 35.46
N MET A 130 9.81 20.84 34.25
CA MET A 130 10.10 19.55 33.62
C MET A 130 11.61 19.33 33.44
N LEU A 131 12.35 20.33 32.94
CA LEU A 131 13.79 20.20 32.75
C LEU A 131 14.55 20.05 34.08
N SER A 132 14.17 20.81 35.10
CA SER A 132 14.76 20.64 36.44
C SER A 132 14.48 19.25 37.02
N ALA A 133 13.30 18.69 36.78
CA ALA A 133 12.97 17.33 37.20
C ALA A 133 13.75 16.26 36.42
N LEU A 134 13.95 16.45 35.10
CA LEU A 134 14.80 15.57 34.28
C LEU A 134 16.26 15.62 34.75
N GLU A 135 16.80 16.81 35.01
CA GLU A 135 18.15 17.01 35.54
C GLU A 135 18.31 16.33 36.91
N GLY A 136 17.36 16.55 37.83
CA GLY A 136 17.36 15.92 39.15
C GLY A 136 17.23 14.40 39.12
N ALA A 137 16.60 13.85 38.06
CA ALA A 137 16.53 12.42 37.80
C ALA A 137 17.81 11.85 37.13
N GLY A 138 18.79 12.69 36.81
CA GLY A 138 20.03 12.29 36.16
C GLY A 138 19.88 11.96 34.67
N GLU A 139 18.85 12.51 34.00
CA GLU A 139 18.65 12.32 32.56
C GLU A 139 19.64 13.14 31.73
N ASP A 140 20.04 12.59 30.58
CA ASP A 140 20.89 13.30 29.63
C ASP A 140 20.07 14.36 28.87
N LEU A 141 20.15 15.61 29.34
CA LEU A 141 19.45 16.74 28.75
C LEU A 141 19.87 17.05 27.31
N THR A 142 21.00 16.51 26.82
CA THR A 142 21.42 16.71 25.42
C THR A 142 20.52 15.98 24.42
N LEU A 143 19.77 14.98 24.88
CA LEU A 143 18.78 14.26 24.09
C LEU A 143 17.44 15.01 23.99
N TYR A 144 17.30 16.14 24.69
CA TYR A 144 16.08 16.94 24.71
C TYR A 144 16.30 18.29 24.00
N ASP A 145 15.26 18.80 23.35
CA ASP A 145 15.20 20.20 22.90
C ASP A 145 14.95 21.12 24.10
N ALA A 146 15.95 21.21 24.99
CA ALA A 146 15.88 21.95 26.24
C ALA A 146 15.52 23.42 26.02
N LYS A 147 15.92 24.01 24.89
CA LYS A 147 15.58 25.39 24.53
C LYS A 147 14.06 25.53 24.34
N SER A 148 13.46 24.69 23.50
CA SER A 148 12.02 24.74 23.23
C SER A 148 11.20 24.36 24.46
N ILE A 149 11.63 23.35 25.23
CA ILE A 149 10.96 22.93 26.47
C ILE A 149 10.99 24.08 27.50
N LYS A 150 12.15 24.69 27.77
CA LYS A 150 12.28 25.81 28.74
C LYS A 150 11.42 27.02 28.38
N ALA A 151 11.18 27.24 27.09
CA ALA A 151 10.35 28.33 26.60
C ALA A 151 8.85 28.10 26.85
N TRP A 152 8.41 26.87 27.09
CA TRP A 152 7.00 26.52 27.31
C TRP A 152 6.50 26.96 28.71
N LYS A 153 5.53 27.88 28.73
CA LYS A 153 5.01 28.52 29.97
C LYS A 153 3.66 27.98 30.45
N GLN A 154 3.07 27.04 29.72
CA GLN A 154 1.81 26.40 30.08
C GLN A 154 2.08 25.01 30.68
N SER A 155 1.04 24.39 31.23
CA SER A 155 1.11 23.01 31.71
C SER A 155 1.62 22.07 30.60
N CYS A 156 2.45 21.12 30.99
CA CYS A 156 3.02 20.13 30.09
C CYS A 156 3.13 18.78 30.80
N HIS A 157 3.38 17.72 30.03
CA HIS A 157 3.55 16.38 30.58
C HIS A 157 4.65 15.61 29.85
N LEU A 158 5.33 14.74 30.59
CA LEU A 158 6.39 13.87 30.10
C LEU A 158 5.86 12.43 30.05
N ILE A 159 5.91 11.84 28.86
CA ILE A 159 5.60 10.44 28.61
C ILE A 159 6.93 9.68 28.59
N ARG A 160 7.21 8.97 29.69
CA ARG A 160 8.45 8.20 29.84
C ARG A 160 8.39 6.84 29.15
N THR A 161 7.21 6.24 29.08
CA THR A 161 7.00 4.94 28.47
C THR A 161 5.67 4.93 27.73
N VAL A 162 5.71 4.43 26.50
CA VAL A 162 4.53 4.06 25.71
C VAL A 162 4.36 2.55 25.87
N THR A 163 3.16 2.12 26.26
CA THR A 163 2.82 0.70 26.41
C THR A 163 2.35 0.09 25.10
N GLU A 164 1.75 0.91 24.23
CA GLU A 164 1.23 0.48 22.95
C GLU A 164 1.25 1.62 21.93
N LEU A 165 1.65 1.31 20.70
CA LEU A 165 1.57 2.21 19.55
C LEU A 165 0.57 1.56 18.57
N TYR A 166 -0.62 2.13 18.48
CA TYR A 166 -1.74 1.58 17.71
C TYR A 166 -1.60 1.90 16.23
N GLU A 167 -1.33 3.16 15.93
CA GLU A 167 -1.42 3.67 14.57
C GLU A 167 -0.53 4.89 14.36
N TRP A 168 -0.37 5.25 13.09
CA TRP A 168 -0.21 6.65 12.74
C TRP A 168 -1.11 7.03 11.57
N SER A 169 -1.56 8.28 11.59
CA SER A 169 -2.54 8.82 10.66
C SER A 169 -1.95 9.92 9.80
N ILE A 170 -2.35 9.96 8.53
CA ILE A 170 -2.21 11.18 7.72
C ILE A 170 -3.19 12.23 8.25
N VAL A 171 -2.68 13.41 8.61
CA VAL A 171 -3.48 14.49 9.17
C VAL A 171 -3.16 15.84 8.51
N LEU A 172 -4.12 16.77 8.58
CA LEU A 172 -3.91 18.13 8.07
C LEU A 172 -2.89 18.92 8.89
N THR A 173 -2.85 18.70 10.20
CA THR A 173 -1.92 19.37 11.12
C THR A 173 -1.45 18.38 12.19
N GLY A 174 -0.19 17.98 12.11
CA GLY A 174 0.43 17.12 13.12
C GLY A 174 0.62 17.84 14.46
N MET A 175 0.34 17.13 15.55
CA MET A 175 0.65 17.61 16.91
C MET A 175 2.16 17.82 17.08
N ASN A 176 2.94 16.94 16.46
CA ASN A 176 4.37 17.08 16.30
C ASN A 176 4.68 17.78 14.96
N GLN A 177 5.29 18.97 15.03
CA GLN A 177 5.61 19.76 13.84
C GLN A 177 6.69 19.14 12.93
N ARG A 178 7.46 18.19 13.46
CA ARG A 178 8.47 17.42 12.72
C ARG A 178 7.90 16.11 12.18
N ALA A 179 6.69 15.72 12.58
CA ALA A 179 6.06 14.49 12.12
C ALA A 179 5.46 14.67 10.71
N LYS A 180 6.17 14.15 9.70
CA LYS A 180 5.88 14.37 8.28
C LYS A 180 6.32 13.18 7.44
N ALA A 181 5.67 13.02 6.29
CA ALA A 181 6.18 12.17 5.23
C ALA A 181 7.52 12.70 4.70
N ARG A 182 8.47 11.78 4.53
CA ARG A 182 9.79 12.02 3.93
C ARG A 182 9.77 11.66 2.45
N GLN A 183 9.10 10.56 2.13
CA GLN A 183 8.97 10.04 0.79
C GLN A 183 7.63 9.33 0.65
N VAL A 184 6.97 9.51 -0.49
CA VAL A 184 5.82 8.71 -0.92
C VAL A 184 6.15 8.20 -2.31
N GLN A 185 6.14 6.89 -2.48
CA GLN A 185 6.55 6.24 -3.73
C GLN A 185 5.35 5.99 -4.62
N SER A 186 5.47 6.37 -5.90
CA SER A 186 4.51 5.96 -6.91
C SER A 186 4.67 4.48 -7.26
N PHE A 187 3.72 3.91 -7.98
CA PHE A 187 3.99 2.72 -8.79
C PHE A 187 4.89 3.20 -9.91
N GLU A 188 5.82 2.37 -10.40
CA GLU A 188 6.54 2.74 -11.61
C GLU A 188 5.51 2.96 -12.74
N SER A 189 5.78 3.95 -13.59
CA SER A 189 4.96 4.21 -14.77
C SER A 189 4.96 2.95 -15.65
N GLY A 190 3.84 2.22 -15.66
CA GLY A 190 3.72 0.91 -16.32
C GLY A 190 3.04 -0.15 -15.46
N SER A 191 2.89 0.07 -14.14
CA SER A 191 2.11 -0.83 -13.30
C SER A 191 0.63 -0.79 -13.66
N THR A 192 0.06 -1.95 -13.96
CA THR A 192 -1.39 -2.15 -14.19
C THR A 192 -2.16 -2.40 -12.89
N HIS A 193 -1.51 -2.32 -11.73
CA HIS A 193 -2.13 -2.61 -10.44
C HIS A 193 -3.23 -1.61 -10.09
N GLY A 194 -4.39 -2.14 -9.68
CA GLY A 194 -5.56 -1.36 -9.23
C GLY A 194 -6.55 -1.01 -10.33
N LEU A 195 -6.24 -1.25 -11.61
CA LEU A 195 -7.22 -1.19 -12.68
C LEU A 195 -7.72 -2.60 -12.95
N ASP A 196 -9.04 -2.81 -12.94
CA ASP A 196 -9.59 -4.02 -13.55
C ASP A 196 -9.32 -4.03 -15.06
N LEU A 197 -9.46 -5.20 -15.67
CA LEU A 197 -9.17 -5.39 -17.09
C LEU A 197 -10.03 -4.45 -17.97
N GLU A 198 -11.29 -4.23 -17.59
CA GLU A 198 -12.22 -3.39 -18.34
C GLU A 198 -11.74 -1.94 -18.36
N THR A 199 -11.45 -1.37 -17.20
CA THR A 199 -10.89 -0.02 -17.05
C THR A 199 -9.56 0.11 -17.80
N HIS A 200 -8.72 -0.93 -17.76
CA HIS A 200 -7.45 -0.93 -18.50
C HIS A 200 -7.67 -0.91 -20.03
N LEU A 201 -8.65 -1.66 -20.53
CA LEU A 201 -9.02 -1.68 -21.93
C LEU A 201 -9.65 -0.35 -22.37
N GLU A 202 -10.49 0.26 -21.53
CA GLU A 202 -11.08 1.59 -21.79
C GLU A 202 -10.00 2.67 -21.92
N PHE A 203 -9.04 2.71 -21.00
CA PHE A 203 -7.92 3.65 -21.09
C PHE A 203 -7.05 3.41 -22.31
N SER A 204 -6.79 2.14 -22.64
CA SER A 204 -6.05 1.76 -23.84
C SER A 204 -6.77 2.23 -25.11
N LEU A 205 -8.09 2.02 -25.19
CA LEU A 205 -8.92 2.47 -26.30
C LEU A 205 -8.94 4.00 -26.43
N ALA A 206 -9.11 4.72 -25.32
CA ALA A 206 -9.07 6.17 -25.29
C ALA A 206 -7.70 6.72 -25.77
N GLY A 207 -6.60 6.07 -25.36
CA GLY A 207 -5.25 6.39 -25.84
C GLY A 207 -5.11 6.24 -27.35
N ILE A 208 -5.61 5.13 -27.91
CA ILE A 208 -5.61 4.87 -29.37
C ILE A 208 -6.45 5.91 -30.12
N GLN A 209 -7.67 6.20 -29.65
CA GLN A 209 -8.54 7.21 -30.25
C GLN A 209 -7.87 8.60 -30.26
N ARG A 210 -7.21 8.96 -29.16
CA ARG A 210 -6.46 10.21 -29.07
C ARG A 210 -5.29 10.26 -30.04
N ALA A 211 -4.53 9.16 -30.17
CA ALA A 211 -3.44 9.07 -31.13
C ALA A 211 -3.93 9.27 -32.57
N PHE A 212 -5.08 8.68 -32.93
CA PHE A 212 -5.71 8.87 -34.23
C PHE A 212 -6.09 10.33 -34.49
N GLN A 213 -6.78 10.99 -33.54
CA GLN A 213 -7.14 12.41 -33.66
C GLN A 213 -5.92 13.30 -33.89
N VAL A 214 -4.84 13.08 -33.13
CA VAL A 214 -3.60 13.85 -33.28
C VAL A 214 -2.94 13.59 -34.64
N ALA A 215 -2.95 12.35 -35.12
CA ALA A 215 -2.43 12.01 -36.45
C ALA A 215 -3.20 12.75 -37.56
N THR A 216 -4.53 12.75 -37.50
CA THR A 216 -5.39 13.47 -38.45
C THR A 216 -5.12 14.98 -38.44
N LEU A 217 -5.02 15.59 -37.26
CA LEU A 217 -4.72 17.03 -37.14
C LEU A 217 -3.34 17.36 -37.71
N ARG A 218 -2.33 16.53 -37.43
CA ARG A 218 -0.97 16.72 -37.95
C ARG A 218 -0.95 16.60 -39.47
N GLN A 219 -1.62 15.60 -40.02
CA GLN A 219 -1.73 15.41 -41.47
C GLN A 219 -2.37 16.61 -42.15
N ARG A 220 -3.47 17.14 -41.59
CA ARG A 220 -4.14 18.35 -42.09
C ARG A 220 -3.20 19.56 -42.13
N ASP A 221 -2.33 19.69 -41.14
CA ASP A 221 -1.37 20.77 -41.05
C ASP A 221 -0.08 20.52 -41.86
N GLY A 222 0.00 19.45 -42.67
CA GLY A 222 1.20 19.08 -43.42
C GLY A 222 2.37 18.62 -42.55
N ARG A 223 2.07 18.21 -41.30
CA ARG A 223 3.07 17.77 -40.30
C ARG A 223 2.97 16.26 -40.10
N LYS A 224 4.10 15.65 -39.73
CA LYS A 224 4.15 14.24 -39.29
C LYS A 224 4.15 14.16 -37.76
N LEU A 225 3.76 13.01 -37.23
CA LEU A 225 4.06 12.64 -35.84
C LEU A 225 5.59 12.50 -35.68
N SER A 226 6.10 12.76 -34.47
CA SER A 226 7.50 12.47 -34.14
C SER A 226 7.81 10.98 -34.32
N GLU A 227 9.07 10.63 -34.50
CA GLU A 227 9.48 9.21 -34.61
C GLU A 227 9.12 8.44 -33.33
N ASP A 228 9.38 9.01 -32.15
CA ASP A 228 9.04 8.40 -30.86
C ASP A 228 7.55 8.06 -30.74
N ARG A 229 6.66 8.97 -31.15
CA ARG A 229 5.20 8.71 -31.11
C ARG A 229 4.80 7.63 -32.10
N ARG A 230 5.44 7.57 -33.28
CA ARG A 230 5.20 6.52 -34.27
C ARG A 230 5.73 5.17 -33.79
N LEU A 231 6.79 5.14 -33.00
CA LEU A 231 7.31 3.93 -32.38
C LEU A 231 6.34 3.40 -31.32
N ILE A 232 5.85 4.26 -30.42
CA ILE A 232 4.87 3.89 -29.39
C ILE A 232 3.58 3.34 -30.02
N ILE A 233 3.05 4.00 -31.07
CA ILE A 233 1.83 3.53 -31.76
C ILE A 233 2.05 2.16 -32.41
N ARG A 234 3.22 1.92 -33.01
CA ARG A 234 3.57 0.61 -33.58
C ARG A 234 3.62 -0.48 -32.52
N GLN A 235 4.26 -0.20 -31.39
CA GLN A 235 4.33 -1.14 -30.27
C GLN A 235 2.94 -1.48 -29.71
N ILE A 236 2.06 -0.48 -29.57
CA ILE A 236 0.67 -0.72 -29.15
C ILE A 236 -0.05 -1.62 -30.15
N HIS A 237 0.09 -1.34 -31.45
CA HIS A 237 -0.53 -2.15 -32.50
C HIS A 237 -0.04 -3.61 -32.50
N GLU A 238 1.27 -3.82 -32.44
CA GLU A 238 1.89 -5.15 -32.40
C GLU A 238 1.46 -5.93 -31.15
N THR A 239 1.42 -5.27 -29.99
CA THR A 239 0.99 -5.88 -28.74
C THR A 239 -0.51 -6.22 -28.78
N ALA A 240 -1.36 -5.31 -29.24
CA ALA A 240 -2.79 -5.53 -29.36
C ALA A 240 -3.13 -6.65 -30.34
N GLY A 241 -2.41 -6.74 -31.47
CA GLY A 241 -2.54 -7.86 -32.41
C GLY A 241 -2.19 -9.20 -31.78
N SER A 242 -1.06 -9.27 -31.06
CA SER A 242 -0.64 -10.48 -30.35
C SER A 242 -1.64 -10.91 -29.27
N VAL A 243 -2.20 -9.96 -28.52
CA VAL A 243 -3.22 -10.23 -27.50
C VAL A 243 -4.54 -10.71 -28.14
N LEU A 244 -4.94 -10.13 -29.27
CA LEU A 244 -6.12 -10.56 -29.99
C LEU A 244 -5.99 -12.02 -30.47
N GLU A 245 -4.85 -12.38 -31.05
CA GLU A 245 -4.57 -13.77 -31.46
C GLU A 245 -4.66 -14.73 -30.26
N LEU A 246 -4.00 -14.41 -29.14
CA LEU A 246 -4.06 -15.22 -27.91
C LEU A 246 -5.48 -15.30 -27.32
N SER A 247 -6.27 -14.24 -27.44
CA SER A 247 -7.65 -14.20 -26.91
C SER A 247 -8.61 -14.99 -27.77
N LEU A 248 -8.42 -14.98 -29.10
CA LEU A 248 -9.18 -15.82 -30.04
C LEU A 248 -8.89 -17.30 -29.77
N ASP A 249 -7.62 -17.66 -29.58
CA ASP A 249 -7.21 -19.01 -29.21
C ASP A 249 -7.75 -19.48 -27.85
N ALA A 250 -8.02 -18.55 -26.93
CA ALA A 250 -8.57 -18.83 -25.61
C ALA A 250 -10.11 -18.84 -25.55
N SER A 251 -10.78 -18.28 -26.56
CA SER A 251 -12.25 -18.14 -26.60
C SER A 251 -12.93 -19.17 -27.49
N GLU A 252 -12.18 -19.94 -28.28
CA GLU A 252 -12.70 -21.20 -28.81
C GLU A 252 -12.86 -22.17 -27.64
N PRO A 253 -14.10 -22.59 -27.28
CA PRO A 253 -14.24 -23.70 -26.38
C PRO A 253 -13.48 -24.85 -27.03
N LYS A 254 -12.42 -25.32 -26.37
CA LYS A 254 -11.97 -26.67 -26.67
C LYS A 254 -13.22 -27.51 -26.51
N ASP A 255 -13.58 -28.25 -27.56
CA ASP A 255 -14.50 -29.37 -27.42
C ASP A 255 -13.87 -30.27 -26.35
N ASP A 256 -14.16 -29.97 -25.08
CA ASP A 256 -13.84 -30.87 -24.00
C ASP A 256 -14.52 -32.16 -24.44
N PRO A 257 -13.77 -33.27 -24.56
CA PRO A 257 -14.40 -34.54 -24.89
C PRO A 257 -15.53 -34.67 -23.88
N ILE A 258 -16.77 -34.76 -24.38
CA ILE A 258 -17.97 -34.78 -23.55
C ILE A 258 -17.79 -35.93 -22.57
N TYR A 259 -17.27 -35.64 -21.38
CA TYR A 259 -17.15 -36.61 -20.33
C TYR A 259 -18.60 -36.79 -19.88
N PRO A 260 -19.16 -38.01 -20.01
CA PRO A 260 -20.51 -38.24 -19.57
C PRO A 260 -20.62 -37.76 -18.12
N THR A 261 -21.57 -36.87 -17.87
CA THR A 261 -21.91 -36.42 -16.51
C THR A 261 -22.09 -37.64 -15.59
N ASP A 262 -21.91 -37.50 -14.28
CA ASP A 262 -22.07 -38.63 -13.35
C ASP A 262 -23.39 -39.41 -13.56
N ALA A 263 -24.45 -38.70 -13.96
CA ALA A 263 -25.74 -39.28 -14.34
C ALA A 263 -25.68 -40.12 -15.64
N GLN A 264 -24.98 -39.64 -16.67
CA GLN A 264 -24.77 -40.38 -17.91
C GLN A 264 -23.82 -41.57 -17.72
N THR A 265 -22.79 -41.40 -16.89
CA THR A 265 -21.86 -42.47 -16.51
C THR A 265 -22.60 -43.58 -15.74
N ALA A 266 -23.49 -43.22 -14.81
CA ALA A 266 -24.33 -44.18 -14.10
C ALA A 266 -25.32 -44.92 -15.03
N LEU A 267 -25.87 -44.24 -16.03
CA LEU A 267 -26.75 -44.84 -17.04
C LEU A 267 -26.02 -45.85 -17.92
N ILE A 268 -24.81 -45.50 -18.36
CA ILE A 268 -23.93 -46.39 -19.14
C ILE A 268 -23.54 -47.60 -18.30
N GLN A 269 -23.15 -47.41 -17.03
CA GLN A 269 -22.82 -48.51 -16.13
C GLN A 269 -24.02 -49.44 -15.87
N ARG A 270 -25.24 -48.90 -15.69
CA ARG A 270 -26.46 -49.72 -15.57
C ARG A 270 -26.75 -50.51 -16.83
N ALA A 271 -26.60 -49.91 -18.01
CA ALA A 271 -26.81 -50.59 -19.28
C ALA A 271 -25.79 -51.73 -19.49
N LEU A 272 -24.53 -51.51 -19.10
CA LEU A 272 -23.48 -52.54 -19.15
C LEU A 272 -23.72 -53.66 -18.14
N GLN A 273 -24.13 -53.34 -16.91
CA GLN A 273 -24.50 -54.33 -15.89
C GLN A 273 -25.71 -55.16 -16.33
N HIS A 274 -26.72 -54.53 -16.94
CA HIS A 274 -27.89 -55.24 -17.46
C HIS A 274 -27.52 -56.17 -18.62
N ARG A 275 -26.67 -55.73 -19.55
CA ARG A 275 -26.15 -56.59 -20.63
C ARG A 275 -25.36 -57.79 -20.10
N ALA A 276 -24.50 -57.57 -19.11
CA ALA A 276 -23.73 -58.65 -18.48
C ALA A 276 -24.64 -59.64 -17.76
N TYR A 277 -25.70 -59.15 -17.10
CA TYR A 277 -26.69 -59.97 -16.42
C TYR A 277 -27.52 -60.80 -17.42
N SER A 278 -28.04 -60.20 -18.48
CA SER A 278 -28.77 -60.92 -19.54
C SER A 278 -27.92 -61.99 -20.23
N ALA A 279 -26.63 -61.72 -20.45
CA ALA A 279 -25.70 -62.70 -21.03
C ALA A 279 -25.43 -63.90 -20.10
N LEU A 280 -25.44 -63.69 -18.77
CA LEU A 280 -25.27 -64.75 -17.78
C LEU A 280 -26.56 -65.59 -17.58
N MET A 281 -27.72 -64.99 -17.81
CA MET A 281 -29.01 -65.64 -17.60
C MET A 281 -29.51 -66.45 -18.81
N GLY A 282 -28.75 -66.48 -19.92
CA GLY A 282 -29.05 -67.33 -21.07
C GLY A 282 -30.37 -66.99 -21.76
N GLU A 283 -30.85 -65.75 -21.63
CA GLU A 283 -32.02 -65.28 -22.37
C GLU A 283 -31.61 -64.95 -23.80
N GLU A 284 -31.55 -65.98 -24.65
CA GLU A 284 -31.66 -65.81 -26.09
C GLU A 284 -33.08 -65.30 -26.41
N SER A 285 -33.22 -63.99 -26.59
CA SER A 285 -34.44 -63.42 -27.14
C SER A 285 -34.59 -63.85 -28.61
N CYS A 286 -35.71 -64.52 -28.93
CA CYS A 286 -36.26 -64.58 -30.29
C CYS A 286 -36.44 -63.19 -30.91
#